data_AF-A0A964IGX4-F1
#
_entry.id   AF-A0A964IGX4-F1
#
_cell.length_a   1.000
_cell.length_b   1.000
_cell.length_c   1.000
_cell.angle_alpha   90.00
_cell.angle_beta   90.00
_cell.angle_gamma   90.00
#
_symmetry.space_group_name_H-M   'P 1'
#
loop_
_entity.id
_entity.type
_entity.pdbx_description
1 polymer ?
#
loop_
_entity_poly.entity_id
_entity_poly.type
_entity_poly.pdbx_seq_one_letter_code
_entity_poly.pdbx_strand_id
1 'polypeptide(L)'
;MPGAPPHRWGPARLRIVGEGPDRARIEDLVATLSLRDNVQWCGHIPHPALTESLGAGWVQVLASRSPEPGANVIPEAMMRSTAVMATRFDGAPEGLRDTVTGFLVPPFDAQALADRLVALLGDCALAERIGRAGRGGRAQSVTDLAFVNGRVYVAGLSNEEFTSKLWSVGYPFASADNGASIEIYHGNHGALETRLPVMASVPYTIGGELNILAGYTCTPLVKIPVQALKAGTKVVGTTIAEFGAGNQPLDLMVYRKDEKDFLLMSNSRHGVIKIGTDGFATASPITARVGGTAGVGFGTIATMTNVEQMDLLNAGHTMVISRGASGRNLNVVVLP
;
A
#
# COMPACT_ATOMS: atom_id res chain seq x y z
N MET A 1 38.49 -16.65 21.06
CA MET A 1 37.84 -15.51 20.39
C MET A 1 36.81 -14.91 21.34
N PRO A 2 36.69 -13.58 21.44
CA PRO A 2 35.77 -12.93 22.37
C PRO A 2 34.32 -13.19 21.96
N GLY A 3 33.48 -13.46 22.97
CA GLY A 3 32.12 -13.97 22.84
C GLY A 3 31.19 -13.08 22.00
N ALA A 4 30.43 -13.73 21.13
CA ALA A 4 29.31 -13.12 20.43
C ALA A 4 28.31 -12.53 21.44
N PRO A 5 27.75 -11.34 21.18
CA PRO A 5 26.77 -10.74 22.07
C PRO A 5 25.55 -11.67 22.22
N PRO A 6 24.90 -11.71 23.40
CA PRO A 6 23.76 -12.58 23.62
C PRO A 6 22.64 -12.22 22.64
N HIS A 7 22.27 -13.18 21.78
CA HIS A 7 21.11 -13.04 20.90
C HIS A 7 19.89 -12.72 21.76
N ARG A 8 19.25 -11.57 21.54
CA ARG A 8 18.08 -11.07 22.29
C ARG A 8 16.80 -11.92 22.13
N TRP A 9 16.87 -13.07 21.47
CA TRP A 9 15.72 -13.85 21.03
C TRP A 9 15.97 -15.34 21.26
N GLY A 10 14.90 -16.08 21.57
CA GLY A 10 14.94 -17.53 21.76
C GLY A 10 15.30 -18.32 20.49
N PRO A 11 15.31 -19.66 20.56
CA PRO A 11 15.70 -20.51 19.44
C PRO A 11 14.79 -20.30 18.22
N ALA A 12 15.38 -20.28 17.02
CA ALA A 12 14.64 -20.20 15.77
C ALA A 12 13.72 -21.42 15.59
N ARG A 13 12.53 -21.18 15.03
CA ARG A 13 11.53 -22.22 14.73
C ARG A 13 11.16 -22.22 13.26
N LEU A 14 11.20 -23.40 12.64
CA LEU A 14 10.71 -23.64 11.29
C LEU A 14 9.26 -24.11 11.36
N ARG A 15 8.35 -23.34 10.76
CA ARG A 15 6.94 -23.72 10.62
C ARG A 15 6.71 -24.24 9.20
N ILE A 16 6.17 -25.45 9.09
CA ILE A 16 5.82 -26.05 7.80
C ILE A 16 4.29 -26.17 7.74
N VAL A 17 3.70 -25.46 6.78
CA VAL A 17 2.26 -25.46 6.52
C VAL A 17 2.00 -26.27 5.24
N GLY A 18 1.02 -27.16 5.29
CA GLY A 18 0.67 -28.08 4.20
C GLY A 18 1.09 -29.53 4.47
N GLU A 19 0.59 -30.42 3.61
CA GLU A 19 0.80 -31.87 3.69
C GLU A 19 1.38 -32.34 2.35
N GLY A 20 2.66 -32.04 2.14
CA GLY A 20 3.36 -32.41 0.92
C GLY A 20 3.82 -33.87 0.90
N PRO A 21 4.08 -34.44 -0.29
CA PRO A 21 4.52 -35.83 -0.45
C PRO A 21 5.88 -36.10 0.22
N ASP A 22 6.69 -35.06 0.42
CA ASP A 22 8.01 -35.13 1.04
C ASP A 22 7.98 -35.19 2.58
N ARG A 23 6.79 -35.20 3.23
CA ARG A 23 6.67 -35.11 4.69
C ARG A 23 7.50 -36.16 5.43
N ALA A 24 7.36 -37.44 5.09
CA ALA A 24 8.09 -38.52 5.75
C ALA A 24 9.62 -38.33 5.63
N ARG A 25 10.10 -38.00 4.43
CA ARG A 25 11.52 -37.73 4.16
C ARG A 25 12.06 -36.57 5.01
N ILE A 26 11.27 -35.52 5.20
CA ILE A 26 11.66 -34.37 6.02
C ILE A 26 11.62 -34.72 7.51
N GLU A 27 10.61 -35.48 7.98
CA GLU A 27 10.54 -35.95 9.37
C GLU A 27 11.76 -36.80 9.76
N ASP A 28 12.21 -37.70 8.88
CA ASP A 28 13.44 -38.49 9.07
C ASP A 28 14.69 -37.60 9.13
N LEU A 29 14.78 -36.58 8.29
CA LEU A 29 15.88 -35.62 8.31
C LEU A 29 15.90 -34.81 9.61
N VAL A 30 14.74 -34.33 10.06
CA VAL A 30 14.58 -33.60 11.33
C VAL A 30 14.98 -34.46 12.52
N ALA A 31 14.64 -35.75 12.49
CA ALA A 31 15.08 -36.71 13.50
C ALA A 31 16.60 -36.91 13.50
N THR A 32 17.18 -37.13 12.32
CA THR A 32 18.62 -37.35 12.14
C THR A 32 19.44 -36.16 12.60
N LEU A 33 18.95 -34.94 12.34
CA LEU A 33 19.60 -33.69 12.73
C LEU A 33 19.27 -33.25 14.16
N SER A 34 18.45 -34.01 14.91
CA SER A 34 18.01 -33.65 16.27
C SER A 34 17.31 -32.29 16.38
N LEU A 35 16.49 -31.94 15.39
CA LEU A 35 15.79 -30.64 15.27
C LEU A 35 14.30 -30.70 15.63
N ARG A 36 13.85 -31.76 16.32
CA ARG A 36 12.42 -32.00 16.59
C ARG A 36 11.75 -30.84 17.31
N ASP A 37 12.43 -30.22 18.27
CA ASP A 37 11.90 -29.09 19.06
C ASP A 37 11.91 -27.75 18.29
N ASN A 38 12.60 -27.71 17.15
CA ASN A 38 12.71 -26.54 16.28
C ASN A 38 11.73 -26.56 15.11
N VAL A 39 11.01 -27.66 14.86
CA VAL A 39 10.11 -27.81 13.72
C VAL A 39 8.67 -27.95 14.18
N GLN A 40 7.80 -27.07 13.69
CA GLN A 40 6.37 -27.14 13.92
C GLN A 40 5.64 -27.52 12.63
N TRP A 41 5.02 -28.70 12.65
CA TRP A 41 4.12 -29.16 11.60
C TRP A 41 2.73 -28.57 11.83
N CYS A 42 2.26 -27.75 10.89
CA CYS A 42 0.96 -27.08 11.02
C CYS A 42 -0.17 -27.82 10.29
N GLY A 43 0.15 -28.84 9.48
CA GLY A 43 -0.83 -29.54 8.63
C GLY A 43 -1.42 -28.63 7.56
N HIS A 44 -2.51 -29.08 6.93
CA HIS A 44 -3.26 -28.25 5.99
C HIS A 44 -4.00 -27.12 6.71
N ILE A 45 -3.81 -25.87 6.24
CA ILE A 45 -4.53 -24.70 6.73
C ILE A 45 -5.43 -24.17 5.60
N PRO A 46 -6.75 -24.02 5.83
CA PRO A 46 -7.64 -23.42 4.85
C PRO A 46 -7.23 -22.00 4.46
N HIS A 47 -7.41 -21.64 3.20
CA HIS A 47 -6.97 -20.35 2.66
C HIS A 47 -7.40 -19.12 3.50
N PRO A 48 -8.63 -19.02 4.04
CA PRO A 48 -9.03 -17.88 4.88
C PRO A 48 -8.19 -17.70 6.15
N ALA A 49 -7.67 -18.79 6.72
CA ALA A 49 -6.84 -18.78 7.93
C ALA A 49 -5.32 -18.75 7.63
N LEU A 50 -4.94 -18.94 6.37
CA LEU A 50 -3.54 -19.07 5.96
C LEU A 50 -2.75 -17.77 6.18
N THR A 51 -3.33 -16.63 5.82
CA THR A 51 -2.68 -15.31 5.98
C THR A 51 -2.35 -15.01 7.44
N GLU A 52 -3.29 -15.27 8.36
CA GLU A 52 -3.07 -15.08 9.79
C GLU A 52 -1.99 -16.03 10.32
N SER A 53 -2.06 -17.31 9.94
CA SER A 53 -1.08 -18.31 10.35
C SER A 53 0.33 -17.97 9.88
N LEU A 54 0.50 -17.50 8.64
CA LEU A 54 1.78 -17.11 8.07
C LEU A 54 2.27 -15.75 8.60
N GLY A 55 1.37 -14.88 9.06
CA GLY A 55 1.71 -13.53 9.57
C GLY A 55 2.61 -13.51 10.80
N ALA A 56 2.69 -14.63 11.54
CA ALA A 56 3.61 -14.77 12.67
C ALA A 56 5.06 -15.11 12.27
N GLY A 57 5.35 -15.29 10.98
CA GLY A 57 6.69 -15.59 10.48
C GLY A 57 7.54 -14.32 10.28
N TRP A 58 8.81 -14.36 10.71
CA TRP A 58 9.79 -13.31 10.44
C TRP A 58 10.28 -13.34 8.99
N VAL A 59 10.47 -14.54 8.45
CA VAL A 59 11.02 -14.78 7.12
C VAL A 59 10.24 -15.91 6.45
N GLN A 60 9.84 -15.71 5.21
CA GLN A 60 9.30 -16.76 4.35
C GLN A 60 10.37 -17.18 3.34
N VAL A 61 10.59 -18.49 3.25
CA VAL A 61 11.67 -19.08 2.44
C VAL A 61 11.08 -19.88 1.30
N LEU A 62 11.47 -19.53 0.07
CA LEU A 62 11.23 -20.29 -1.14
C LEU A 62 12.53 -20.94 -1.61
N ALA A 63 12.80 -22.15 -1.12
CA ALA A 63 14.01 -22.90 -1.47
C ALA A 63 13.78 -23.87 -2.64
N SER A 64 13.09 -23.42 -3.69
CA SER A 64 12.74 -24.24 -4.85
C SER A 64 13.99 -24.75 -5.57
N ARG A 65 13.94 -26.03 -5.97
CA ARG A 65 14.99 -26.75 -6.71
C ARG A 65 14.62 -26.98 -8.19
N SER A 66 13.50 -26.42 -8.62
CA SER A 66 12.91 -26.62 -9.94
C SER A 66 12.27 -25.31 -10.41
N PRO A 67 12.09 -25.10 -11.73
CA PRO A 67 11.55 -23.85 -12.26
C PRO A 67 10.17 -23.60 -11.67
N GLU A 68 9.91 -22.36 -11.29
CA GLU A 68 8.66 -21.94 -10.67
C GLU A 68 8.24 -20.60 -11.28
N PRO A 69 7.65 -20.62 -12.48
CA PRO A 69 7.16 -19.42 -13.13
C PRO A 69 6.07 -18.80 -12.27
N GLY A 70 6.21 -17.53 -11.90
CA GLY A 70 5.18 -16.81 -11.16
C GLY A 70 4.95 -17.31 -9.74
N ALA A 71 6.00 -17.65 -8.99
CA ALA A 71 5.96 -18.08 -7.58
C ALA A 71 5.11 -17.14 -6.68
N ASN A 72 3.79 -17.39 -6.62
CA ASN A 72 2.79 -16.52 -5.98
C ASN A 72 3.02 -16.32 -4.49
N VAL A 73 3.72 -17.27 -3.87
CA VAL A 73 4.12 -17.19 -2.46
C VAL A 73 5.02 -15.99 -2.16
N ILE A 74 5.75 -15.45 -3.16
CA ILE A 74 6.55 -14.21 -3.03
C ILE A 74 5.63 -12.99 -2.87
N PRO A 75 4.72 -12.65 -3.81
CA PRO A 75 3.77 -11.56 -3.62
C PRO A 75 2.93 -11.72 -2.35
N GLU A 76 2.46 -12.92 -2.03
CA GLU A 76 1.68 -13.16 -0.82
C GLU A 76 2.45 -12.79 0.45
N ALA A 77 3.74 -13.17 0.54
CA ALA A 77 4.61 -12.82 1.65
C ALA A 77 4.88 -11.32 1.74
N MET A 78 5.14 -10.69 0.59
CA MET A 78 5.31 -9.24 0.49
C MET A 78 4.06 -8.49 0.99
N MET A 79 2.86 -8.92 0.61
CA MET A 79 1.61 -8.29 1.05
C MET A 79 1.42 -8.32 2.58
N ARG A 80 2.02 -9.30 3.26
CA ARG A 80 2.06 -9.43 4.73
C ARG A 80 3.18 -8.62 5.40
N SER A 81 4.02 -7.90 4.63
CA SER A 81 5.28 -7.31 5.11
C SER A 81 6.26 -8.33 5.70
N THR A 82 6.19 -9.60 5.29
CA THR A 82 7.13 -10.63 5.75
C THR A 82 8.39 -10.58 4.88
N ALA A 83 9.59 -10.67 5.48
CA ALA A 83 10.81 -10.72 4.70
C ALA A 83 10.83 -12.00 3.84
N VAL A 84 11.21 -11.87 2.58
CA VAL A 84 11.22 -13.00 1.63
C VAL A 84 12.65 -13.37 1.28
N MET A 85 12.94 -14.67 1.30
CA MET A 85 14.16 -15.25 0.77
C MET A 85 13.81 -16.30 -0.26
N ALA A 86 14.44 -16.26 -1.42
CA ALA A 86 14.21 -17.25 -2.46
C ALA A 86 15.53 -17.71 -3.08
N THR A 87 15.55 -18.94 -3.60
CA THR A 87 16.59 -19.34 -4.53
C THR A 87 16.50 -18.48 -5.79
N ARG A 88 17.64 -18.11 -6.37
CA ARG A 88 17.76 -17.33 -7.61
C ARG A 88 17.44 -18.25 -8.79
N PHE A 89 16.17 -18.62 -8.89
CA PHE A 89 15.65 -19.57 -9.85
C PHE A 89 14.38 -18.99 -10.49
N ASP A 90 14.34 -19.01 -11.82
CA ASP A 90 13.16 -18.68 -12.65
C ASP A 90 12.43 -17.38 -12.26
N GLY A 91 11.17 -17.42 -11.79
CA GLY A 91 10.38 -16.23 -11.49
C GLY A 91 10.78 -15.46 -10.23
N ALA A 92 11.65 -16.00 -9.37
CA ALA A 92 12.02 -15.34 -8.11
C ALA A 92 12.77 -14.00 -8.30
N PRO A 93 13.77 -13.88 -9.20
CA PRO A 93 14.44 -12.60 -9.50
C PRO A 93 13.55 -11.55 -10.17
N GLU A 94 12.43 -11.96 -10.77
CA GLU A 94 11.42 -11.02 -11.29
C GLU A 94 10.58 -10.43 -10.15
N GLY A 95 10.27 -11.24 -9.14
CA GLY A 95 9.46 -10.84 -7.98
C GLY A 95 10.23 -10.08 -6.89
N LEU A 96 11.56 -10.27 -6.81
CA LEU A 96 12.42 -9.79 -5.73
C LEU A 96 13.60 -8.96 -6.26
N ARG A 97 13.82 -7.79 -5.64
CA ARG A 97 15.06 -7.02 -5.78
C ARG A 97 15.97 -7.39 -4.61
N ASP A 98 17.05 -8.08 -4.92
CA ASP A 98 18.00 -8.61 -3.93
C ASP A 98 18.50 -7.52 -2.99
N THR A 99 18.50 -7.80 -1.69
CA THR A 99 18.81 -6.90 -0.56
C THR A 99 17.91 -5.68 -0.39
N VAL A 100 16.93 -5.48 -1.26
CA VAL A 100 16.01 -4.32 -1.24
C VAL A 100 14.61 -4.75 -0.82
N THR A 101 14.00 -5.68 -1.54
CA THR A 101 12.64 -6.19 -1.25
C THR A 101 12.63 -7.64 -0.78
N GLY A 102 13.80 -8.28 -0.73
CA GLY A 102 14.05 -9.61 -0.18
C GLY A 102 15.46 -10.07 -0.51
N PHE A 103 15.76 -11.36 -0.35
CA PHE A 103 17.08 -11.92 -0.63
C PHE A 103 17.02 -13.03 -1.67
N LEU A 104 17.99 -13.05 -2.55
CA LEU A 104 18.21 -14.13 -3.52
C LEU A 104 19.48 -14.90 -3.17
N VAL A 105 19.36 -16.22 -3.03
CA VAL A 105 20.51 -17.12 -2.79
C VAL A 105 20.72 -18.07 -3.97
N PRO A 106 21.93 -18.59 -4.23
CA PRO A 106 22.13 -19.57 -5.29
C PRO A 106 21.24 -20.81 -5.10
N PRO A 107 20.69 -21.40 -6.18
CA PRO A 107 19.99 -22.68 -6.08
C PRO A 107 20.97 -23.78 -5.65
N PHE A 108 20.46 -24.80 -4.95
CA PHE A 108 21.23 -25.95 -4.45
C PHE A 108 22.33 -25.62 -3.42
N ASP A 109 22.42 -24.37 -2.94
CA ASP A 109 23.37 -23.94 -1.93
C ASP A 109 22.69 -23.77 -0.56
N ALA A 110 22.62 -24.88 0.18
CA ALA A 110 22.03 -24.89 1.52
C ALA A 110 22.80 -24.02 2.53
N GLN A 111 24.12 -23.85 2.33
CA GLN A 111 24.94 -23.05 3.24
C GLN A 111 24.68 -21.56 3.03
N ALA A 112 24.64 -21.08 1.79
CA ALA A 112 24.29 -19.69 1.50
C ALA A 112 22.89 -19.33 2.00
N LEU A 113 21.93 -20.26 1.90
CA LEU A 113 20.59 -20.10 2.48
C LEU A 113 20.66 -19.95 4.01
N ALA A 114 21.40 -20.85 4.67
CA ALA A 114 21.55 -20.83 6.13
C ALA A 114 22.23 -19.55 6.63
N ASP A 115 23.35 -19.14 6.02
CA ASP A 115 24.10 -17.95 6.40
C ASP A 115 23.23 -16.70 6.31
N ARG A 116 22.44 -16.59 5.23
CA ARG A 116 21.52 -15.46 5.06
C ARG A 116 20.38 -15.50 6.07
N LEU A 117 19.82 -16.67 6.38
CA LEU A 117 18.76 -16.81 7.39
C LEU A 117 19.26 -16.42 8.78
N VAL A 118 20.47 -16.85 9.15
CA VAL A 118 21.09 -16.48 10.42
C VAL A 118 21.30 -14.97 10.50
N ALA A 119 21.82 -14.34 9.44
CA ALA A 119 21.99 -12.89 9.41
C ALA A 119 20.65 -12.14 9.56
N LEU A 120 19.60 -12.60 8.86
CA LEU A 120 18.29 -11.95 8.87
C LEU A 120 17.53 -12.15 10.18
N LEU A 121 17.55 -13.35 10.75
CA LEU A 121 16.93 -13.64 12.04
C LEU A 121 17.71 -13.03 13.21
N GLY A 122 19.03 -12.80 13.03
CA GLY A 122 19.86 -12.09 13.99
C GLY A 122 19.60 -10.57 14.03
N ASP A 123 18.95 -10.01 13.02
CA ASP A 123 18.64 -8.58 12.90
C ASP A 123 17.16 -8.37 12.52
N CYS A 124 16.30 -8.31 13.54
CA CYS A 124 14.86 -8.10 13.35
C CYS A 124 14.55 -6.75 12.66
N ALA A 125 15.35 -5.72 12.89
CA ALA A 125 15.16 -4.42 12.25
C ALA A 125 15.42 -4.53 10.74
N LEU A 126 16.42 -5.31 10.33
CA LEU A 126 16.63 -5.66 8.93
C LEU A 126 15.45 -6.43 8.34
N ALA A 127 14.95 -7.46 9.04
CA ALA A 127 13.81 -8.25 8.58
C ALA A 127 12.56 -7.38 8.36
N GLU A 128 12.22 -6.52 9.33
CA GLU A 128 11.09 -5.60 9.21
C GLU A 128 11.28 -4.61 8.05
N ARG A 129 12.48 -4.03 7.92
CA ARG A 129 12.77 -3.06 6.86
C ARG A 129 12.60 -3.68 5.48
N ILE A 130 13.15 -4.88 5.26
CA ILE A 130 13.03 -5.62 4.00
C ILE A 130 11.58 -6.02 3.73
N GLY A 131 10.87 -6.52 4.75
CA GLY A 131 9.45 -6.88 4.63
C GLY A 131 8.57 -5.70 4.24
N ARG A 132 8.73 -4.55 4.89
CA ARG A 132 8.01 -3.30 4.53
C ARG A 132 8.35 -2.84 3.10
N ALA A 133 9.61 -2.92 2.71
CA ALA A 133 10.04 -2.58 1.36
C ALA A 133 9.43 -3.52 0.30
N GLY A 134 9.31 -4.82 0.61
CA GLY A 134 8.64 -5.81 -0.23
C GLY A 134 7.14 -5.55 -0.39
N ARG A 135 6.45 -5.19 0.70
CA ARG A 135 5.01 -4.85 0.65
C ARG A 135 4.71 -3.69 -0.28
N GLY A 136 5.54 -2.65 -0.21
CA GLY A 136 5.43 -1.34 -0.87
C GLY A 136 4.44 -1.23 -2.02
N GLY A 137 4.93 -1.12 -3.26
CA GLY A 137 4.09 -0.81 -4.42
C GLY A 137 3.03 -1.88 -4.76
N ARG A 138 3.19 -3.13 -4.29
CA ARG A 138 2.20 -4.20 -4.50
C ARG A 138 0.91 -3.95 -3.73
N ALA A 139 1.02 -3.45 -2.50
CA ALA A 139 -0.15 -3.06 -1.72
C ALA A 139 -0.86 -1.81 -2.26
N GLN A 140 -0.32 -1.21 -3.32
CA GLN A 140 -0.81 0.01 -3.95
C GLN A 140 -1.20 -0.20 -5.42
N SER A 141 -1.36 -1.45 -5.88
CA SER A 141 -1.83 -1.74 -7.25
C SER A 141 -3.25 -1.24 -7.49
N VAL A 142 -4.10 -1.29 -6.46
CA VAL A 142 -5.38 -0.56 -6.41
C VAL A 142 -5.43 0.12 -5.06
N THR A 143 -5.52 1.44 -5.07
CA THR A 143 -5.55 2.27 -3.85
C THR A 143 -6.92 2.87 -3.62
N ASP A 144 -7.65 3.19 -4.70
CA ASP A 144 -8.99 3.77 -4.59
C ASP A 144 -9.84 3.51 -5.84
N LEU A 145 -11.16 3.59 -5.68
CA LEU A 145 -12.15 3.40 -6.73
C LEU A 145 -13.21 4.51 -6.66
N ALA A 146 -13.53 5.12 -7.80
CA ALA A 146 -14.64 6.07 -7.90
C ALA A 146 -15.57 5.70 -9.06
N PHE A 147 -16.88 5.77 -8.86
CA PHE A 147 -17.86 5.55 -9.92
C PHE A 147 -18.48 6.88 -10.38
N VAL A 148 -18.37 7.19 -11.67
CA VAL A 148 -18.88 8.43 -12.24
C VAL A 148 -19.41 8.20 -13.65
N ASN A 149 -20.64 8.66 -13.92
CA ASN A 149 -21.23 8.66 -15.27
C ASN A 149 -21.09 7.32 -16.03
N GLY A 150 -21.37 6.20 -15.35
CA GLY A 150 -21.29 4.88 -15.96
C GLY A 150 -19.87 4.33 -16.11
N ARG A 151 -18.88 4.89 -15.41
CA ARG A 151 -17.49 4.45 -15.45
C ARG A 151 -16.92 4.26 -14.05
N VAL A 152 -16.07 3.26 -13.88
CA VAL A 152 -15.26 3.05 -12.68
C VAL A 152 -13.86 3.57 -12.95
N TYR A 153 -13.44 4.56 -12.17
CA TYR A 153 -12.08 5.04 -12.11
C TYR A 153 -11.31 4.25 -11.08
N VAL A 154 -10.16 3.70 -11.48
CA VAL A 154 -9.29 2.91 -10.61
C VAL A 154 -7.99 3.66 -10.44
N ALA A 155 -7.66 4.00 -9.19
CA ALA A 155 -6.36 4.55 -8.84
C ALA A 155 -5.40 3.44 -8.41
N GLY A 156 -4.12 3.56 -8.78
CA GLY A 156 -3.10 2.66 -8.27
C GLY A 156 -1.78 2.73 -9.02
N LEU A 157 -0.95 1.70 -8.80
CA LEU A 157 0.35 1.54 -9.42
C LEU A 157 0.34 0.49 -10.52
N SER A 158 1.03 0.79 -11.62
CA SER A 158 1.41 -0.15 -12.68
C SER A 158 2.90 -0.51 -12.61
N ASN A 159 3.31 -1.44 -13.46
CA ASN A 159 4.70 -1.83 -13.69
C ASN A 159 5.39 -1.02 -14.81
N GLU A 160 4.77 0.04 -15.31
CA GLU A 160 5.34 0.92 -16.36
C GLU A 160 6.27 1.99 -15.77
N GLU A 161 7.02 2.72 -16.61
CA GLU A 161 7.89 3.83 -16.19
C GLU A 161 7.12 4.89 -15.38
N PHE A 162 5.90 5.21 -15.82
CA PHE A 162 4.96 6.07 -15.11
C PHE A 162 4.05 5.17 -14.28
N THR A 163 4.54 4.77 -13.12
CA THR A 163 3.85 3.79 -12.28
C THR A 163 2.51 4.33 -11.76
N SER A 164 2.37 5.63 -11.47
CA SER A 164 1.09 6.23 -11.05
C SER A 164 0.07 6.25 -12.19
N LYS A 165 -1.03 5.52 -12.02
CA LYS A 165 -2.05 5.32 -13.06
C LYS A 165 -3.44 5.61 -12.53
N LEU A 166 -4.28 6.08 -13.45
CA LEU A 166 -5.72 6.13 -13.28
C LEU A 166 -6.39 5.46 -14.48
N TRP A 167 -6.97 4.29 -14.26
CA TRP A 167 -7.77 3.59 -15.27
C TRP A 167 -9.20 4.10 -15.26
N SER A 168 -9.84 4.07 -16.42
CA SER A 168 -11.24 4.48 -16.58
C SER A 168 -11.98 3.39 -17.32
N VAL A 169 -12.72 2.55 -16.60
CA VAL A 169 -13.36 1.35 -17.13
C VAL A 169 -14.85 1.60 -17.29
N GLY A 170 -15.41 1.35 -18.47
CA GLY A 170 -16.86 1.45 -18.68
C GLY A 170 -17.61 0.39 -17.88
N TYR A 171 -18.75 0.76 -17.29
CA TYR A 171 -19.65 -0.14 -16.58
C TYR A 171 -21.03 -0.20 -17.27
N PRO A 172 -21.63 -1.40 -17.46
CA PRO A 172 -21.12 -2.72 -17.09
C PRO A 172 -19.85 -3.11 -17.86
N PHE A 173 -18.98 -3.90 -17.22
CA PHE A 173 -17.64 -4.20 -17.75
C PHE A 173 -17.73 -5.06 -19.02
N ALA A 174 -17.25 -4.50 -20.14
CA ALA A 174 -17.11 -5.22 -21.41
C ALA A 174 -15.65 -5.35 -21.86
N SER A 175 -14.82 -4.35 -21.54
CA SER A 175 -13.38 -4.31 -21.78
C SER A 175 -12.73 -3.30 -20.83
N ALA A 176 -11.42 -3.40 -20.66
CA ALA A 176 -10.60 -2.42 -19.94
C ALA A 176 -9.45 -1.97 -20.84
N ASP A 177 -9.09 -0.69 -20.76
CA ASP A 177 -7.95 -0.11 -21.47
C ASP A 177 -6.74 0.12 -20.53
N ASN A 178 -5.62 0.59 -21.07
CA ASN A 178 -4.37 0.78 -20.31
C ASN A 178 -4.38 2.00 -19.36
N GLY A 179 -5.51 2.72 -19.26
CA GLY A 179 -5.65 3.91 -18.42
C GLY A 179 -4.78 5.09 -18.87
N ALA A 180 -4.84 6.18 -18.09
CA ALA A 180 -3.97 7.33 -18.25
C ALA A 180 -2.84 7.30 -17.22
N SER A 181 -1.62 7.64 -17.63
CA SER A 181 -0.50 7.89 -16.72
C SER A 181 -0.64 9.27 -16.11
N ILE A 182 -0.53 9.37 -14.79
CA ILE A 182 -0.66 10.64 -14.08
C ILE A 182 0.71 11.07 -13.55
N GLU A 183 1.02 12.34 -13.77
CA GLU A 183 2.17 13.02 -13.17
C GLU A 183 1.69 14.27 -12.43
N ILE A 184 2.29 14.59 -11.30
CA ILE A 184 1.96 15.78 -10.51
C ILE A 184 3.22 16.52 -10.12
N TYR A 185 3.12 17.82 -9.82
CA TYR A 185 4.22 18.49 -9.13
C TYR A 185 4.07 18.30 -7.62
N HIS A 186 5.08 17.69 -6.99
CA HIS A 186 5.09 17.41 -5.56
C HIS A 186 5.90 18.49 -4.84
N GLY A 187 5.21 19.47 -4.25
CA GLY A 187 5.78 20.64 -3.60
C GLY A 187 6.78 20.28 -2.50
N ASN A 188 6.51 19.26 -1.70
CA ASN A 188 7.44 18.84 -0.63
C ASN A 188 8.85 18.48 -1.15
N HIS A 189 8.94 17.83 -2.31
CA HIS A 189 10.20 17.42 -2.92
C HIS A 189 10.69 18.39 -4.00
N GLY A 190 9.82 19.29 -4.48
CA GLY A 190 10.15 20.28 -5.50
C GLY A 190 10.37 19.70 -6.89
N ALA A 191 9.71 18.58 -7.21
CA ALA A 191 9.89 17.84 -8.45
C ALA A 191 8.56 17.29 -8.98
N LEU A 192 8.54 16.96 -10.28
CA LEU A 192 7.49 16.15 -10.83
C LEU A 192 7.56 14.72 -10.27
N GLU A 193 6.40 14.15 -9.98
CA GLU A 193 6.23 12.85 -9.36
C GLU A 193 5.35 11.97 -10.24
N THR A 194 5.92 10.83 -10.65
CA THR A 194 5.30 9.83 -11.53
C THR A 194 5.09 8.49 -10.83
N ARG A 195 5.52 8.37 -9.56
CA ARG A 195 5.61 7.09 -8.84
C ARG A 195 4.71 6.95 -7.63
N LEU A 196 4.16 8.04 -7.14
CA LEU A 196 3.25 7.97 -6.00
C LEU A 196 1.82 7.76 -6.51
N PRO A 197 1.10 6.77 -5.98
CA PRO A 197 -0.29 6.55 -6.37
C PRO A 197 -1.19 7.62 -5.74
N VAL A 198 -2.33 7.85 -6.39
CA VAL A 198 -3.47 8.50 -5.74
C VAL A 198 -3.91 7.58 -4.60
N MET A 199 -3.93 8.06 -3.35
CA MET A 199 -4.28 7.26 -2.19
C MET A 199 -5.77 7.26 -1.88
N ALA A 200 -6.43 8.38 -2.16
CA ALA A 200 -7.87 8.57 -2.03
C ALA A 200 -8.29 9.58 -3.09
N SER A 201 -9.51 9.44 -3.61
CA SER A 201 -10.05 10.29 -4.64
C SER A 201 -11.55 10.52 -4.47
N VAL A 202 -12.04 11.65 -4.98
CA VAL A 202 -13.47 11.92 -5.05
C VAL A 202 -13.78 12.70 -6.32
N PRO A 203 -14.84 12.34 -7.07
CA PRO A 203 -15.28 13.13 -8.20
C PRO A 203 -15.89 14.45 -7.74
N TYR A 204 -15.55 15.54 -8.41
CA TYR A 204 -16.09 16.87 -8.10
C TYR A 204 -16.11 17.77 -9.32
N THR A 205 -17.17 18.56 -9.47
CA THR A 205 -17.29 19.52 -10.56
C THR A 205 -16.74 20.88 -10.16
N ILE A 206 -15.73 21.35 -10.89
CA ILE A 206 -15.09 22.65 -10.68
C ILE A 206 -15.42 23.52 -11.89
N GLY A 207 -16.18 24.61 -11.71
CA GLY A 207 -16.51 25.52 -12.81
C GLY A 207 -17.22 24.85 -14.00
N GLY A 208 -18.04 23.82 -13.75
CA GLY A 208 -18.73 23.04 -14.79
C GLY A 208 -17.90 21.89 -15.37
N GLU A 209 -16.61 21.78 -15.04
CA GLU A 209 -15.74 20.69 -15.48
C GLU A 209 -15.64 19.60 -14.41
N LEU A 210 -15.97 18.36 -14.78
CA LEU A 210 -15.81 17.21 -13.91
C LEU A 210 -14.33 16.87 -13.72
N ASN A 211 -13.88 16.85 -12.47
CA ASN A 211 -12.53 16.51 -12.07
C ASN A 211 -12.53 15.32 -11.11
N ILE A 212 -11.43 14.59 -11.06
CA ILE A 212 -11.06 13.75 -9.93
C ILE A 212 -10.20 14.60 -9.01
N LEU A 213 -10.67 14.83 -7.78
CA LEU A 213 -9.84 15.36 -6.70
C LEU A 213 -9.08 14.19 -6.09
N ALA A 214 -7.76 14.27 -6.09
CA ALA A 214 -6.88 13.17 -5.71
C ALA A 214 -5.92 13.61 -4.60
N GLY A 215 -5.87 12.83 -3.52
CA GLY A 215 -4.86 12.96 -2.47
C GLY A 215 -3.72 11.96 -2.69
N TYR A 216 -2.46 12.41 -2.65
CA TYR A 216 -1.29 11.53 -2.76
C TYR A 216 -0.55 11.40 -1.42
N THR A 217 0.42 10.49 -1.35
CA THR A 217 1.36 10.40 -0.21
C THR A 217 2.13 11.71 -0.01
N CYS A 218 2.42 12.07 1.25
CA CYS A 218 2.85 13.41 1.68
C CYS A 218 1.78 14.50 1.52
N THR A 219 0.54 14.10 1.20
CA THR A 219 -0.67 14.92 1.23
C THR A 219 -0.71 16.16 0.34
N PRO A 220 -0.31 16.10 -0.94
CA PRO A 220 -0.80 17.08 -1.89
C PRO A 220 -2.26 16.77 -2.26
N LEU A 221 -3.05 17.82 -2.49
CA LEU A 221 -4.37 17.74 -3.14
C LEU A 221 -4.22 18.18 -4.59
N VAL A 222 -4.69 17.34 -5.50
CA VAL A 222 -4.53 17.53 -6.95
C VAL A 222 -5.90 17.46 -7.62
N LYS A 223 -6.15 18.35 -8.59
CA LYS A 223 -7.30 18.23 -9.50
C LYS A 223 -6.86 17.64 -10.85
N ILE A 224 -7.61 16.67 -11.34
CA ILE A 224 -7.35 15.98 -12.60
C ILE A 224 -8.63 16.02 -13.46
N PRO A 225 -8.63 16.73 -14.60
CA PRO A 225 -9.80 16.80 -15.46
C PRO A 225 -10.18 15.42 -16.02
N VAL A 226 -11.44 15.03 -15.89
CA VAL A 226 -11.90 13.71 -16.36
C VAL A 226 -11.76 13.56 -17.87
N GLN A 227 -11.92 14.65 -18.61
CA GLN A 227 -11.83 14.67 -20.07
C GLN A 227 -10.40 14.43 -20.57
N ALA A 228 -9.39 14.66 -19.72
CA ALA A 228 -7.98 14.38 -20.03
C ALA A 228 -7.61 12.90 -19.85
N LEU A 229 -8.40 12.12 -19.10
CA LEU A 229 -8.14 10.72 -18.74
C LEU A 229 -8.48 9.76 -19.88
N LYS A 230 -7.71 9.84 -20.96
CA LYS A 230 -7.82 8.95 -22.12
C LYS A 230 -6.76 7.85 -22.07
N ALA A 231 -7.11 6.65 -22.49
CA ALA A 231 -6.20 5.51 -22.53
C ALA A 231 -4.87 5.84 -23.24
N GLY A 232 -3.75 5.48 -22.62
CA GLY A 232 -2.40 5.68 -23.16
C GLY A 232 -1.88 7.12 -23.10
N THR A 233 -2.65 8.07 -22.57
CA THR A 233 -2.19 9.45 -22.43
C THR A 233 -1.38 9.67 -21.16
N LYS A 234 -0.53 10.70 -21.17
CA LYS A 234 0.12 11.26 -19.99
C LYS A 234 -0.62 12.54 -19.60
N VAL A 235 -1.10 12.61 -18.37
CA VAL A 235 -1.87 13.72 -17.83
C VAL A 235 -1.10 14.34 -16.68
N VAL A 236 -0.87 15.66 -16.75
CA VAL A 236 -0.29 16.42 -15.65
C VAL A 236 -1.43 16.96 -14.79
N GLY A 237 -1.55 16.42 -13.57
CA GLY A 237 -2.50 16.91 -12.57
C GLY A 237 -2.08 18.27 -12.02
N THR A 238 -3.05 19.08 -11.61
CA THR A 238 -2.77 20.39 -11.01
C THR A 238 -2.77 20.28 -9.48
N THR A 239 -1.60 20.39 -8.86
CA THR A 239 -1.46 20.45 -7.40
C THR A 239 -1.98 21.79 -6.89
N ILE A 240 -3.04 21.75 -6.09
CA ILE A 240 -3.74 22.94 -5.56
C ILE A 240 -3.57 23.11 -4.04
N ALA A 241 -3.04 22.10 -3.34
CA ALA A 241 -2.71 22.19 -1.93
C ALA A 241 -1.55 21.26 -1.57
N GLU A 242 -0.81 21.63 -0.53
CA GLU A 242 0.15 20.79 0.19
C GLU A 242 -0.15 20.87 1.68
N PHE A 243 -0.32 19.72 2.36
CA PHE A 243 -0.65 19.66 3.79
C PHE A 243 0.54 19.25 4.68
N GLY A 244 1.75 19.15 4.12
CA GLY A 244 2.98 18.90 4.84
C GLY A 244 3.42 17.42 4.89
N ALA A 245 4.70 17.21 5.20
CA ALA A 245 5.35 15.91 5.11
C ALA A 245 4.92 14.90 6.18
N GLY A 246 5.05 13.61 5.84
CA GLY A 246 4.82 12.51 6.78
C GLY A 246 3.36 12.24 7.11
N ASN A 247 2.46 12.75 6.27
CA ASN A 247 1.03 12.48 6.33
C ASN A 247 0.59 11.71 5.07
N GLN A 248 -0.49 10.94 5.17
CA GLN A 248 -1.06 10.18 4.06
C GLN A 248 -2.59 10.31 4.07
N PRO A 249 -3.23 10.73 2.96
CA PRO A 249 -4.68 10.69 2.84
C PRO A 249 -5.19 9.25 2.96
N LEU A 250 -6.29 9.07 3.68
CA LEU A 250 -6.94 7.76 3.83
C LEU A 250 -8.29 7.73 3.10
N ASP A 251 -9.03 8.84 3.11
CA ASP A 251 -10.31 8.96 2.43
C ASP A 251 -10.64 10.43 2.09
N LEU A 252 -11.49 10.63 1.09
CA LEU A 252 -11.99 11.92 0.64
C LEU A 252 -13.51 11.88 0.46
N MET A 253 -14.19 12.90 0.98
CA MET A 253 -15.61 13.09 0.72
C MET A 253 -15.93 14.56 0.50
N VAL A 254 -16.89 14.84 -0.39
CA VAL A 254 -17.44 16.18 -0.57
C VAL A 254 -18.84 16.23 0.03
N TYR A 255 -19.16 17.32 0.70
CA TYR A 255 -20.51 17.58 1.20
C TYR A 255 -20.92 19.03 1.01
N ARG A 256 -22.22 19.29 0.98
CA ARG A 256 -22.80 20.62 0.89
C ARG A 256 -23.44 21.02 2.21
N LYS A 257 -23.14 22.21 2.70
CA LYS A 257 -23.73 22.81 3.91
C LYS A 257 -23.76 24.33 3.76
N ASP A 258 -24.89 24.94 4.11
CA ASP A 258 -25.08 26.40 4.02
C ASP A 258 -24.72 26.96 2.62
N GLU A 259 -25.19 26.26 1.59
CA GLU A 259 -24.95 26.58 0.16
C GLU A 259 -23.48 26.55 -0.29
N LYS A 260 -22.58 26.03 0.55
CA LYS A 260 -21.16 25.86 0.23
C LYS A 260 -20.79 24.40 0.23
N ASP A 261 -19.88 24.05 -0.67
CA ASP A 261 -19.32 22.72 -0.73
C ASP A 261 -17.99 22.69 0.03
N PHE A 262 -17.76 21.58 0.72
CA PHE A 262 -16.58 21.33 1.51
C PHE A 262 -16.02 19.96 1.17
N LEU A 263 -14.70 19.88 1.05
CA LEU A 263 -13.96 18.63 0.97
C LEU A 263 -13.47 18.26 2.38
N LEU A 264 -13.77 17.04 2.83
CA LEU A 264 -13.15 16.44 3.99
C LEU A 264 -12.10 15.43 3.55
N MET A 265 -10.96 15.44 4.23
CA MET A 265 -9.87 14.50 4.02
C MET A 265 -9.45 13.88 5.35
N SER A 266 -9.69 12.58 5.51
CA SER A 266 -9.10 11.82 6.61
C SER A 266 -7.66 11.46 6.26
N ASN A 267 -6.82 11.30 7.28
CA ASN A 267 -5.39 11.11 7.07
C ASN A 267 -4.72 10.38 8.24
N SER A 268 -3.50 9.92 8.03
CA SER A 268 -2.80 9.02 8.96
C SER A 268 -2.23 9.69 10.21
N ARG A 269 -2.17 11.02 10.28
CA ARG A 269 -1.44 11.74 11.34
C ARG A 269 -2.26 12.78 12.10
N HIS A 270 -3.16 13.47 11.42
CA HIS A 270 -3.91 14.61 11.95
C HIS A 270 -5.41 14.28 12.04
N GLY A 271 -6.17 15.16 12.69
CA GLY A 271 -7.62 15.14 12.55
C GLY A 271 -8.05 15.34 11.10
N VAL A 272 -9.33 15.07 10.81
CA VAL A 272 -9.89 15.27 9.46
C VAL A 272 -9.68 16.72 9.02
N ILE A 273 -9.10 16.90 7.84
CA ILE A 273 -8.88 18.20 7.22
C ILE A 273 -10.18 18.62 6.53
N LYS A 274 -10.61 19.87 6.71
CA LYS A 274 -11.78 20.48 6.07
C LYS A 274 -11.33 21.62 5.16
N ILE A 275 -11.78 21.61 3.91
CA ILE A 275 -11.35 22.53 2.86
C ILE A 275 -12.60 23.09 2.18
N GLY A 276 -12.70 24.41 2.05
CA GLY A 276 -13.74 25.04 1.22
C GLY A 276 -13.40 24.92 -0.27
N THR A 277 -14.38 24.58 -1.11
CA THR A 277 -14.12 24.30 -2.53
C THR A 277 -14.18 25.54 -3.44
N ASP A 278 -14.68 26.68 -2.94
CA ASP A 278 -14.87 27.92 -3.71
C ASP A 278 -13.60 28.39 -4.45
N GLY A 279 -12.41 28.13 -3.87
CA GLY A 279 -11.12 28.52 -4.44
C GLY A 279 -10.53 27.54 -5.46
N PHE A 280 -11.13 26.38 -5.70
CA PHE A 280 -10.48 25.31 -6.49
C PHE A 280 -10.33 25.68 -7.99
N ALA A 281 -11.25 26.48 -8.52
CA ALA A 281 -11.20 26.93 -9.90
C ALA A 281 -10.03 27.88 -10.14
N THR A 282 -9.75 28.77 -9.19
CA THR A 282 -8.76 29.86 -9.30
C THR A 282 -7.46 29.59 -8.57
N ALA A 283 -7.32 28.45 -7.89
CA ALA A 283 -6.12 28.07 -7.16
C ALA A 283 -4.89 28.08 -8.08
N SER A 284 -3.86 28.84 -7.68
CA SER A 284 -2.57 28.84 -8.35
C SER A 284 -1.94 27.44 -8.25
N PRO A 285 -1.47 26.86 -9.37
CA PRO A 285 -0.75 25.59 -9.34
C PRO A 285 0.51 25.70 -8.49
N ILE A 286 0.76 24.70 -7.66
CA ILE A 286 2.04 24.56 -6.95
C ILE A 286 3.05 23.95 -7.92
N THR A 287 4.02 24.74 -8.35
CA THR A 287 5.07 24.34 -9.31
C THR A 287 6.48 24.63 -8.78
N ALA A 288 6.61 24.94 -7.50
CA ALA A 288 7.87 25.21 -6.81
C ALA A 288 7.91 24.47 -5.48
N ARG A 289 9.12 24.22 -4.95
CA ARG A 289 9.29 23.53 -3.68
C ARG A 289 8.62 24.30 -2.53
N VAL A 290 7.94 23.58 -1.64
CA VAL A 290 7.25 24.10 -0.45
C VAL A 290 7.84 23.44 0.78
N GLY A 291 8.23 24.22 1.79
CA GLY A 291 8.82 23.74 3.06
C GLY A 291 7.79 23.32 4.13
N GLY A 292 6.53 23.15 3.76
CA GLY A 292 5.41 23.00 4.69
C GLY A 292 4.08 22.96 3.94
N THR A 293 3.13 23.80 4.35
CA THR A 293 1.79 23.86 3.73
C THR A 293 1.70 24.97 2.69
N ALA A 294 0.92 24.77 1.63
CA ALA A 294 0.65 25.79 0.60
C ALA A 294 -0.67 25.55 -0.15
N GLY A 295 -1.10 26.54 -0.93
CA GLY A 295 -2.27 26.42 -1.81
C GLY A 295 -3.58 26.83 -1.13
N VAL A 296 -4.65 26.11 -1.41
CA VAL A 296 -5.98 26.39 -0.87
C VAL A 296 -6.01 26.30 0.67
N GLY A 297 -6.76 27.20 1.31
CA GLY A 297 -6.88 27.24 2.76
C GLY A 297 -7.65 26.04 3.32
N PHE A 298 -7.22 25.55 4.49
CA PHE A 298 -7.83 24.42 5.16
C PHE A 298 -7.89 24.60 6.67
N GLY A 299 -8.81 23.89 7.31
CA GLY A 299 -8.89 23.74 8.76
C GLY A 299 -8.75 22.27 9.16
N THR A 300 -8.52 22.01 10.45
CA THR A 300 -8.50 20.65 11.01
C THR A 300 -9.62 20.48 12.03
N ILE A 301 -10.40 19.41 11.89
CA ILE A 301 -11.45 19.04 12.84
C ILE A 301 -10.81 18.14 13.89
N ALA A 302 -10.31 18.75 14.96
CA ALA A 302 -9.55 18.07 16.00
C ALA A 302 -10.31 16.95 16.73
N THR A 303 -11.64 16.97 16.70
CA THR A 303 -12.50 15.93 17.31
C THR A 303 -12.64 14.69 16.43
N MET A 304 -12.39 14.79 15.13
CA MET A 304 -12.45 13.66 14.18
C MET A 304 -11.04 13.10 13.98
N THR A 305 -10.59 12.25 14.89
CA THR A 305 -9.26 11.62 14.87
C THR A 305 -9.35 10.13 14.57
N ASN A 306 -8.26 9.55 14.06
CA ASN A 306 -8.18 8.13 13.69
C ASN A 306 -9.28 7.67 12.72
N VAL A 307 -9.78 8.59 11.90
CA VAL A 307 -10.80 8.31 10.88
C VAL A 307 -10.12 7.61 9.71
N GLU A 308 -10.61 6.42 9.36
CA GLU A 308 -10.11 5.65 8.22
C GLU A 308 -10.98 5.85 6.98
N GLN A 309 -12.31 5.88 7.15
CA GLN A 309 -13.26 6.09 6.06
C GLN A 309 -14.43 6.97 6.48
N MET A 310 -15.02 7.67 5.52
CA MET A 310 -16.16 8.54 5.69
C MET A 310 -17.09 8.45 4.48
N ASP A 311 -18.40 8.47 4.70
CA ASP A 311 -19.36 8.61 3.60
C ASP A 311 -20.60 9.37 4.07
N LEU A 312 -21.31 10.00 3.14
CA LEU A 312 -22.52 10.75 3.44
C LEU A 312 -23.67 9.81 3.84
N LEU A 313 -24.20 10.01 5.04
CA LEU A 313 -25.47 9.39 5.42
C LEU A 313 -26.64 10.20 4.88
N ASN A 314 -26.57 11.52 5.03
CA ASN A 314 -27.56 12.50 4.60
C ASN A 314 -26.94 13.90 4.62
N ALA A 315 -27.74 14.93 4.29
CA ALA A 315 -27.29 16.32 4.21
C ALA A 315 -26.72 16.90 5.52
N GLY A 316 -27.01 16.30 6.68
CA GLY A 316 -26.53 16.78 7.98
C GLY A 316 -25.54 15.85 8.68
N HIS A 317 -25.31 14.64 8.17
CA HIS A 317 -24.54 13.60 8.87
C HIS A 317 -23.65 12.79 7.93
N THR A 318 -22.49 12.41 8.46
CA THR A 318 -21.54 11.50 7.83
C THR A 318 -21.42 10.22 8.66
N MET A 319 -21.33 9.07 7.98
CA MET A 319 -20.88 7.82 8.57
C MET A 319 -19.36 7.81 8.60
N VAL A 320 -18.79 7.40 9.72
CA VAL A 320 -17.34 7.43 9.94
C VAL A 320 -16.89 6.08 10.49
N ILE A 321 -15.93 5.46 9.82
CA ILE A 321 -15.18 4.33 10.37
C ILE A 321 -13.90 4.88 10.99
N SER A 322 -13.74 4.69 12.30
CA SER A 322 -12.55 5.12 13.03
C SER A 322 -11.87 3.95 13.74
N ARG A 323 -10.55 4.04 13.89
CA ARG A 323 -9.75 3.06 14.63
C ARG A 323 -9.67 3.42 16.11
N GLY A 324 -10.20 2.54 16.95
CA GLY A 324 -10.06 2.57 18.41
C GLY A 324 -9.10 1.49 18.94
N ALA A 325 -8.94 1.42 20.26
CA ALA A 325 -8.01 0.48 20.91
C ALA A 325 -8.37 -1.01 20.67
N SER A 326 -9.67 -1.31 20.53
CA SER A 326 -10.19 -2.67 20.37
C SER A 326 -10.56 -3.04 18.93
N GLY A 327 -10.31 -2.16 17.95
CA GLY A 327 -10.65 -2.39 16.54
C GLY A 327 -11.26 -1.18 15.85
N ARG A 328 -12.09 -1.44 14.82
CA ARG A 328 -12.79 -0.40 14.06
C ARG A 328 -14.18 -0.15 14.61
N ASN A 329 -14.57 1.11 14.71
CA ASN A 329 -15.90 1.54 15.13
C ASN A 329 -16.59 2.28 13.99
N LEU A 330 -17.86 1.97 13.74
CA LEU A 330 -18.72 2.71 12.83
C LEU A 330 -19.59 3.68 13.63
N ASN A 331 -19.51 4.98 13.30
CA ASN A 331 -20.22 6.04 14.00
C ASN A 331 -20.95 6.95 13.02
N VAL A 332 -22.02 7.60 13.49
CA VAL A 332 -22.67 8.70 12.76
C VAL A 332 -22.26 10.01 13.43
N VAL A 333 -21.74 10.95 12.65
CA VAL A 333 -21.24 12.25 13.12
C VAL A 333 -21.96 13.37 12.38
N VAL A 334 -22.27 14.46 13.07
CA VAL A 334 -22.84 15.66 12.46
C VAL A 334 -21.81 16.28 11.52
N LEU A 335 -22.24 16.70 10.33
CA LEU A 335 -21.37 17.35 9.37
C LEU A 335 -20.84 18.69 9.92
N PRO A 336 -19.51 18.90 9.91
CA PRO A 336 -18.85 20.01 10.59
C PRO A 336 -19.05 21.37 9.90
#